data_AF-A0A9D4WU73-F1
#
_entry.id   AF-A0A9D4WU73-F1
#
_cell.length_a   1.000
_cell.length_b   1.000
_cell.length_c   1.000
_cell.angle_alpha   90.00
_cell.angle_beta   90.00
_cell.angle_gamma   90.00
#
_symmetry.space_group_name_H-M   'P 1'
#
loop_
_entity.id
_entity.type
_entity.pdbx_description
1 polymer ?
#
loop_
_entity_poly.entity_id
_entity_poly.type
_entity_poly.pdbx_seq_one_letter_code
_entity_poly.pdbx_strand_id
1 'polypeptide(L)'
;MAPFNLFFLLYLLFIPTSGYVQPYEDGFVSGVISNKGLDFAKDLLIEKGIESIVLLKLPEIENSAQVSLVGKAKVVLSDITIKDVQVNSSSVVIGESGIVVVVSGATADLSMKWKYTVSSWLIPIGISDSGTASIKVKGMQVGLTLNLKNQEGRLKLSLLDHGCYVGDLSIKLDGGAAWLYQLLVDAFEENIASSVEEGISGKIKEGITKLDNFLQALPKQISIDETAALNVSFVGNPVLSNSSVAVAINGLFTRTSEILVPQSYKKGYKVSSACGGLPKMIKVSIHENVFKSASLVYFNAGKMQLIIDELPDQALLNTAEWRFIVPQLYKRYPNDNMQINVSASSPPVIQVSYQDIGATVSVDVTINVLESGETIPVACLSVDVSASCSVEILGNNIAGRIRLQNFSAYLKWSKIGKLRIHLIQSLISSALKTVVLPYLNRQLKSGYPLPTIDDYGFQNSIVLYNYPWISVCSDASFIEEDYYLVQQSTYAS
;
A
#
# COMPACT_ATOMS: atom_id res chain seq x y z
N MET A 1 -58.85 -22.85 35.79
CA MET A 1 -58.57 -21.79 34.79
C MET A 1 -57.90 -20.65 35.52
N ALA A 2 -56.57 -20.62 35.51
CA ALA A 2 -55.78 -19.55 36.10
C ALA A 2 -55.49 -18.50 35.02
N PRO A 3 -55.63 -17.19 35.31
CA PRO A 3 -55.35 -16.16 34.32
C PRO A 3 -53.84 -16.03 34.15
N PHE A 4 -53.43 -16.12 32.88
CA PHE A 4 -52.07 -16.12 32.41
C PHE A 4 -51.44 -14.71 32.55
N ASN A 5 -50.16 -14.69 32.90
CA ASN A 5 -49.31 -13.54 33.17
C ASN A 5 -49.38 -12.41 32.12
N LEU A 6 -49.94 -11.25 32.49
CA LEU A 6 -49.84 -9.99 31.73
C LEU A 6 -48.60 -9.16 32.13
N PHE A 7 -47.92 -9.51 33.23
CA PHE A 7 -46.79 -8.73 33.76
C PHE A 7 -45.43 -9.04 33.13
N PHE A 8 -45.28 -10.15 32.39
CA PHE A 8 -44.02 -10.49 31.71
C PHE A 8 -43.81 -9.73 30.38
N LEU A 9 -44.88 -9.16 29.82
CA LEU A 9 -44.83 -8.39 28.57
C LEU A 9 -44.37 -6.93 28.77
N LEU A 10 -44.47 -6.37 29.98
CA LEU A 10 -44.04 -5.00 30.25
C LEU A 10 -42.52 -4.88 30.49
N TYR A 11 -41.85 -5.96 30.91
CA TYR A 11 -40.40 -5.95 31.14
C TYR A 11 -39.56 -6.07 29.85
N LEU A 12 -40.19 -6.45 28.74
CA LEU A 12 -39.58 -6.46 27.40
C LEU A 12 -39.62 -5.08 26.70
N LEU A 13 -40.32 -4.09 27.25
CA LEU A 13 -40.44 -2.74 26.68
C LEU A 13 -39.39 -1.74 27.21
N PHE A 14 -38.50 -2.16 28.12
CA PHE A 14 -37.43 -1.34 28.69
C PHE A 14 -36.04 -1.96 28.56
N ILE A 15 -35.78 -2.67 27.47
CA ILE A 15 -34.38 -2.87 27.03
C ILE A 15 -34.03 -1.63 26.21
N PRO A 16 -33.05 -0.79 26.61
CA PRO A 16 -32.51 0.19 25.69
C PRO A 16 -32.01 -0.60 24.50
N THR A 17 -32.58 -0.35 23.33
CA THR A 17 -32.01 -0.83 22.09
C THR A 17 -30.66 -0.16 21.96
N SER A 18 -29.61 -0.81 22.49
CA SER A 18 -28.27 -0.64 21.96
C SER A 18 -28.44 -0.91 20.48
N GLY A 19 -28.40 0.14 19.66
CA GLY A 19 -28.56 0.02 18.23
C GLY A 19 -27.57 -1.04 17.76
N TYR A 20 -28.10 -2.21 17.44
CA TYR A 20 -27.32 -3.26 16.80
C TYR A 20 -27.09 -2.72 15.40
N VAL A 21 -26.01 -1.96 15.25
CA VAL A 21 -25.52 -1.50 13.96
C VAL A 21 -25.24 -2.76 13.18
N GLN A 22 -26.05 -3.00 12.17
CA GLN A 22 -25.87 -4.09 11.21
C GLN A 22 -24.39 -4.07 10.77
N PRO A 23 -23.65 -5.19 10.83
CA PRO A 23 -22.28 -5.19 10.35
C PRO A 23 -22.28 -4.67 8.91
N TYR A 24 -21.43 -3.68 8.61
CA TYR A 24 -21.23 -3.21 7.24
C TYR A 24 -20.58 -4.35 6.43
N GLU A 25 -21.38 -5.28 5.92
CA GLU A 25 -20.88 -6.54 5.33
C GLU A 25 -20.06 -6.34 4.03
N ASP A 26 -20.06 -5.15 3.40
CA ASP A 26 -19.47 -4.95 2.06
C ASP A 26 -18.45 -3.79 1.92
N GLY A 27 -17.91 -3.24 3.01
CA GLY A 27 -16.85 -2.22 2.92
C GLY A 27 -15.45 -2.82 2.85
N PHE A 28 -14.69 -2.57 1.78
CA PHE A 28 -13.28 -2.95 1.68
C PHE A 28 -12.46 -2.00 0.80
N VAL A 29 -11.14 -2.14 0.85
CA VAL A 29 -10.21 -1.52 -0.12
C VAL A 29 -9.62 -2.62 -0.99
N SER A 30 -9.59 -2.41 -2.31
CA SER A 30 -8.95 -3.32 -3.26
C SER A 30 -7.76 -2.68 -3.95
N GLY A 31 -6.74 -3.49 -4.21
CA GLY A 31 -5.59 -3.15 -5.02
C GLY A 31 -5.52 -4.06 -6.25
N VAL A 32 -5.17 -3.52 -7.40
CA VAL A 32 -4.95 -4.26 -8.64
C VAL A 32 -3.61 -3.87 -9.22
N ILE A 33 -2.83 -4.88 -9.59
CA ILE A 33 -1.63 -4.74 -10.40
C ILE A 33 -1.98 -5.28 -11.78
N SER A 34 -1.95 -4.44 -12.81
CA SER A 34 -2.22 -4.85 -14.20
C SER A 34 -1.01 -5.55 -14.81
N ASN A 35 -1.15 -6.13 -16.02
CA ASN A 35 0.00 -6.68 -16.75
C ASN A 35 1.14 -5.67 -16.92
N LYS A 36 0.84 -4.39 -17.16
CA LYS A 36 1.87 -3.34 -17.22
C LYS A 36 2.62 -3.21 -15.90
N GLY A 37 1.92 -3.30 -14.78
CA GLY A 37 2.53 -3.28 -13.44
C GLY A 37 3.31 -4.55 -13.12
N LEU A 38 2.85 -5.71 -13.60
CA LEU A 38 3.56 -6.98 -13.45
C LEU A 38 4.84 -7.01 -14.29
N ASP A 39 4.80 -6.49 -15.52
CA ASP A 39 5.97 -6.35 -16.37
C ASP A 39 7.02 -5.45 -15.71
N PHE A 40 6.58 -4.31 -15.16
CA PHE A 40 7.45 -3.41 -14.38
C PHE A 40 8.06 -4.12 -13.15
N ALA A 41 7.24 -4.82 -12.37
CA ALA A 41 7.73 -5.56 -11.20
C ALA A 41 8.69 -6.70 -11.58
N LYS A 42 8.44 -7.40 -12.70
CA LYS A 42 9.34 -8.41 -13.25
C LYS A 42 10.70 -7.81 -13.55
N ASP A 43 10.76 -6.70 -14.29
CA ASP A 43 12.03 -6.08 -14.69
C ASP A 43 12.84 -5.66 -13.45
N LEU A 44 12.17 -5.05 -12.47
CA LEU A 44 12.79 -4.70 -11.18
C LEU A 44 13.33 -5.92 -10.43
N LEU A 45 12.54 -7.00 -10.32
CA LEU A 45 12.97 -8.21 -9.61
C LEU A 45 14.10 -8.93 -10.34
N ILE A 46 14.16 -8.87 -11.67
CA ILE A 46 15.27 -9.42 -12.46
C ILE A 46 16.56 -8.63 -12.19
N GLU A 47 16.50 -7.30 -12.16
CA GLU A 47 17.64 -6.44 -11.82
C GLU A 47 18.19 -6.79 -10.42
N LYS A 48 17.31 -6.87 -9.41
CA LYS A 48 17.69 -7.29 -8.06
C LYS A 48 18.20 -8.74 -8.00
N GLY A 49 17.68 -9.61 -8.86
CA GLY A 49 18.19 -10.97 -9.03
C GLY A 49 19.63 -10.97 -9.52
N ILE A 50 19.93 -10.20 -10.58
CA ILE A 50 21.27 -10.06 -11.17
C ILE A 50 22.25 -9.52 -10.13
N GLU A 51 21.90 -8.46 -9.41
CA GLU A 51 22.72 -7.89 -8.33
C GLU A 51 23.14 -8.96 -7.29
N SER A 52 22.24 -9.91 -6.99
CA SER A 52 22.51 -10.98 -6.02
C SER A 52 23.36 -12.15 -6.56
N ILE A 53 23.48 -12.27 -7.89
CA ILE A 53 24.19 -13.34 -8.60
C ILE A 53 25.59 -12.87 -9.04
N VAL A 54 25.75 -11.59 -9.34
CA VAL A 54 27.07 -11.03 -9.65
C VAL A 54 28.01 -11.21 -8.46
N LEU A 55 29.23 -11.68 -8.73
CA LEU A 55 30.24 -12.10 -7.74
C LEU A 55 29.88 -13.35 -6.91
N LEU A 56 28.83 -14.09 -7.29
CA LEU A 56 28.55 -15.40 -6.71
C LEU A 56 29.73 -16.35 -6.94
N LYS A 57 30.25 -16.92 -5.86
CA LYS A 57 31.24 -17.99 -5.89
C LYS A 57 30.54 -19.34 -5.96
N LEU A 58 30.86 -20.11 -6.99
CA LEU A 58 30.36 -21.46 -7.17
C LEU A 58 31.30 -22.48 -6.51
N PRO A 59 30.79 -23.67 -6.13
CA PRO A 59 31.59 -24.74 -5.54
C PRO A 59 32.79 -25.16 -6.40
N GLU A 60 33.84 -25.64 -5.74
CA GLU A 60 34.97 -26.27 -6.42
C GLU A 60 34.53 -27.57 -7.09
N ILE A 61 35.00 -27.79 -8.32
CA ILE A 61 34.69 -29.00 -9.11
C ILE A 61 35.97 -29.79 -9.29
N GLU A 62 35.96 -31.05 -8.84
CA GLU A 62 37.07 -31.98 -9.03
C GLU A 62 36.60 -33.18 -9.86
N ASN A 63 37.33 -33.50 -10.92
CA ASN A 63 37.10 -34.72 -11.68
C ASN A 63 38.43 -35.29 -12.20
N SER A 64 38.41 -36.56 -12.59
CA SER A 64 39.54 -37.23 -13.23
C SER A 64 39.14 -37.76 -14.59
N ALA A 65 39.99 -37.57 -15.58
CA ALA A 65 39.73 -38.02 -16.93
C ALA A 65 40.95 -38.69 -17.56
N GLN A 66 40.68 -39.65 -18.43
CA GLN A 66 41.71 -40.37 -19.15
C GLN A 66 42.03 -39.62 -20.43
N VAL A 67 43.28 -39.16 -20.58
CA VAL A 67 43.74 -38.46 -21.77
C VAL A 67 44.67 -39.39 -22.56
N SER A 68 44.34 -39.63 -23.83
CA SER A 68 45.15 -40.43 -24.74
C SER A 68 46.59 -39.94 -24.76
N LEU A 69 47.56 -40.86 -24.64
CA LEU A 69 49.02 -40.60 -24.63
C LEU A 69 49.56 -39.85 -23.39
N VAL A 70 48.71 -39.26 -22.54
CA VAL A 70 49.12 -38.50 -21.33
C VAL A 70 48.89 -39.29 -20.05
N GLY A 71 47.79 -40.04 -19.96
CA GLY A 71 47.40 -40.84 -18.79
C GLY A 71 46.22 -40.23 -18.03
N LYS A 72 46.04 -40.64 -16.76
CA LYS A 72 44.95 -40.14 -15.93
C LYS A 72 45.30 -38.74 -15.41
N ALA A 73 44.53 -37.74 -15.84
CA ALA A 73 44.65 -36.37 -15.39
C ALA A 73 43.59 -36.11 -14.30
N LYS A 74 44.04 -35.71 -13.11
CA LYS A 74 43.18 -35.15 -12.07
C LYS A 74 43.10 -33.65 -12.29
N VAL A 75 41.90 -33.09 -12.46
CA VAL A 75 41.68 -31.66 -12.70
C VAL A 75 40.77 -31.09 -11.61
N VAL A 76 41.13 -29.90 -11.13
CA VAL A 76 40.40 -29.14 -10.12
C VAL A 76 40.09 -27.75 -10.69
N LEU A 77 38.81 -27.37 -10.66
CA LEU A 77 38.31 -26.05 -11.04
C LEU A 77 37.88 -25.31 -9.78
N SER A 78 38.54 -24.19 -9.49
CA SER A 78 38.39 -23.43 -8.25
C SER A 78 38.15 -21.94 -8.54
N ASP A 79 37.76 -21.19 -7.52
CA ASP A 79 37.45 -19.75 -7.63
C ASP A 79 36.46 -19.41 -8.77
N ILE A 80 35.56 -20.33 -9.08
CA ILE A 80 34.54 -20.15 -10.12
C ILE A 80 33.60 -19.02 -9.67
N THR A 81 33.59 -17.92 -10.42
CA THR A 81 32.89 -16.70 -10.03
C THR A 81 32.11 -16.13 -11.20
N ILE A 82 30.82 -15.83 -10.99
CA ILE A 82 30.00 -15.10 -11.97
C ILE A 82 30.38 -13.63 -11.92
N LYS A 83 30.73 -13.05 -13.07
CA LYS A 83 31.21 -11.66 -13.21
C LYS A 83 30.14 -10.72 -13.73
N ASP A 84 29.36 -11.19 -14.68
CA ASP A 84 28.31 -10.41 -15.32
C ASP A 84 27.16 -11.33 -15.76
N VAL A 85 25.95 -10.79 -15.80
CA VAL A 85 24.75 -11.46 -16.31
C VAL A 85 23.96 -10.48 -17.16
N GLN A 86 23.69 -10.86 -18.40
CA GLN A 86 22.93 -10.06 -19.35
C GLN A 86 21.65 -10.79 -19.73
N VAL A 87 20.51 -10.13 -19.52
CA VAL A 87 19.19 -10.65 -19.85
C VAL A 87 18.73 -10.06 -21.18
N ASN A 88 18.55 -10.91 -22.18
CA ASN A 88 18.11 -10.49 -23.51
C ASN A 88 16.59 -10.34 -23.61
N SER A 89 15.85 -11.26 -22.99
CA SER A 89 14.38 -11.24 -23.01
C SER A 89 13.81 -11.84 -21.73
N SER A 90 12.68 -11.28 -21.28
CA SER A 90 11.94 -11.81 -20.15
C SER A 90 10.45 -11.48 -20.25
N SER A 91 9.61 -12.36 -19.69
CA SER A 91 8.16 -12.25 -19.72
C SER A 91 7.55 -12.65 -18.38
N VAL A 92 6.41 -12.05 -18.05
CA VAL A 92 5.56 -12.48 -16.93
C VAL A 92 4.17 -12.80 -17.46
N VAL A 93 3.63 -13.94 -17.03
CA VAL A 93 2.31 -14.42 -17.43
C VAL A 93 1.59 -14.94 -16.20
N ILE A 94 0.31 -14.64 -16.09
CA ILE A 94 -0.55 -15.25 -15.08
C ILE A 94 -1.08 -16.57 -15.65
N GLY A 95 -0.55 -17.67 -15.17
CA GLY A 95 -1.01 -19.03 -15.51
C GLY A 95 -2.12 -19.51 -14.57
N GLU A 96 -2.63 -20.72 -14.82
CA GLU A 96 -3.71 -21.32 -14.02
C GLU A 96 -3.34 -21.52 -12.55
N SER A 97 -2.05 -21.80 -12.28
CA SER A 97 -1.56 -22.14 -10.93
C SER A 97 -0.84 -20.98 -10.22
N GLY A 98 -0.57 -19.86 -10.91
CA GLY A 98 0.22 -18.78 -10.34
C GLY A 98 0.78 -17.78 -11.37
N ILE A 99 1.67 -16.92 -10.89
CA ILE A 99 2.41 -15.93 -11.68
C ILE A 99 3.71 -16.60 -12.15
N VAL A 100 3.89 -16.70 -13.47
CA VAL A 100 5.03 -17.33 -14.12
C VAL A 100 5.95 -16.25 -14.66
N VAL A 101 7.22 -16.28 -14.26
CA VAL A 101 8.27 -15.41 -14.79
C VAL A 101 9.27 -16.27 -15.55
N VAL A 102 9.59 -15.86 -16.78
CA VAL A 102 10.55 -16.54 -17.65
C VAL A 102 11.58 -15.53 -18.15
N VAL A 103 12.84 -15.92 -18.07
CA VAL A 103 13.99 -15.25 -18.68
C VAL A 103 14.53 -16.19 -19.75
N SER A 104 14.68 -15.68 -20.97
CA SER A 104 15.08 -16.48 -22.13
C SER A 104 16.29 -15.89 -22.81
N GLY A 105 17.27 -16.76 -23.09
CA GLY A 105 18.46 -16.43 -23.85
C GLY A 105 19.43 -15.52 -23.09
N ALA A 106 19.44 -15.56 -21.76
CA ALA A 106 20.41 -14.82 -20.97
C ALA A 106 21.84 -15.33 -21.22
N THR A 107 22.82 -14.48 -20.97
CA THR A 107 24.24 -14.82 -21.02
C THR A 107 24.90 -14.46 -19.70
N ALA A 108 25.94 -15.19 -19.32
CA ALA A 108 26.72 -14.89 -18.14
C ALA A 108 28.21 -15.06 -18.43
N ASP A 109 29.02 -14.14 -17.91
CA ASP A 109 30.47 -14.23 -17.99
C ASP A 109 31.01 -14.70 -16.64
N LEU A 110 31.87 -15.72 -16.65
CA LEU A 110 32.49 -16.29 -15.45
C LEU A 110 34.00 -16.26 -15.57
N SER A 111 34.66 -16.23 -14.42
CA SER A 111 36.08 -16.54 -14.29
C SER A 111 36.28 -17.77 -13.42
N MET A 112 37.28 -18.58 -13.73
CA MET A 112 37.71 -19.67 -12.86
C MET A 112 39.23 -19.84 -12.88
N LYS A 113 39.75 -20.58 -11.91
CA LYS A 113 41.11 -21.13 -11.92
C LYS A 113 41.05 -22.62 -12.19
N TRP A 114 41.98 -23.12 -12.97
CA TRP A 114 42.14 -24.55 -13.21
C TRP A 114 43.51 -25.00 -12.71
N LYS A 115 43.58 -26.24 -12.25
CA LYS A 115 44.81 -26.93 -11.91
C LYS A 115 44.68 -28.39 -12.33
N TYR A 116 45.69 -28.94 -12.99
CA TYR A 116 45.73 -30.36 -13.27
C TYR A 116 46.97 -31.03 -12.71
N THR A 117 46.88 -32.34 -12.50
CA THR A 117 48.01 -33.20 -12.14
C THR A 117 47.87 -34.50 -12.90
N VAL A 118 48.90 -34.85 -13.66
CA VAL A 118 48.98 -36.10 -14.42
C VAL A 118 49.97 -37.04 -13.75
N SER A 119 49.53 -38.28 -13.54
CA SER A 119 50.39 -39.38 -13.14
C SER A 119 50.25 -40.53 -14.13
N SER A 120 51.35 -41.01 -14.69
CA SER A 120 51.39 -42.15 -15.62
C SER A 120 52.56 -43.06 -15.30
N TRP A 121 52.41 -44.36 -15.53
CA TRP A 121 53.48 -45.35 -15.39
C TRP A 121 54.73 -45.03 -16.25
N LEU A 122 54.57 -44.26 -17.33
CA LEU A 122 55.65 -43.81 -18.23
C LEU A 122 56.31 -42.50 -17.80
N ILE A 123 55.73 -41.76 -16.83
CA ILE A 123 56.20 -40.44 -16.40
C ILE A 123 56.33 -40.46 -14.86
N PRO A 124 57.51 -40.84 -14.30
CA PRO A 124 57.69 -41.01 -12.86
C PRO A 124 57.71 -39.70 -12.07
N ILE A 125 57.89 -38.56 -12.73
CA ILE A 125 57.83 -37.21 -12.15
C ILE A 125 56.52 -36.59 -12.65
N GLY A 126 55.45 -36.69 -11.86
CA GLY A 126 54.13 -36.20 -12.25
C GLY A 126 54.16 -34.76 -12.75
N ILE A 127 53.38 -34.46 -13.79
CA ILE A 127 53.31 -33.13 -14.40
C ILE A 127 52.10 -32.41 -13.83
N SER A 128 52.28 -31.18 -13.35
CA SER A 128 51.21 -30.31 -12.90
C SER A 128 51.35 -28.93 -13.49
N ASP A 129 50.22 -28.33 -13.83
CA ASP A 129 50.14 -26.94 -14.28
C ASP A 129 48.86 -26.30 -13.74
N SER A 130 48.79 -24.97 -13.77
CA SER A 130 47.66 -24.20 -13.32
C SER A 130 47.53 -22.89 -14.07
N GLY A 131 46.32 -22.40 -14.22
CA GLY A 131 46.06 -21.12 -14.86
C GLY A 131 44.65 -20.62 -14.59
N THR A 132 44.21 -19.65 -15.39
CA THR A 132 42.87 -19.09 -15.34
C THR A 132 42.10 -19.43 -16.60
N ALA A 133 40.78 -19.38 -16.50
CA ALA A 133 39.89 -19.46 -17.65
C ALA A 133 38.76 -18.45 -17.52
N SER A 134 38.34 -17.93 -18.66
CA SER A 134 37.10 -17.17 -18.81
C SER A 134 36.06 -18.08 -19.45
N ILE A 135 34.84 -18.11 -18.91
CA ILE A 135 33.75 -18.93 -19.44
C ILE A 135 32.60 -18.00 -19.80
N LYS A 136 31.99 -18.22 -20.97
CA LYS A 136 30.77 -17.54 -21.38
C LYS A 136 29.62 -18.52 -21.49
N VAL A 137 28.60 -18.33 -20.66
CA VAL A 137 27.32 -19.02 -20.70
C VAL A 137 26.46 -18.39 -21.78
N LYS A 138 25.86 -19.22 -22.63
CA LYS A 138 24.93 -18.79 -23.69
C LYS A 138 23.60 -19.51 -23.60
N GLY A 139 22.56 -18.83 -24.05
CA GLY A 139 21.23 -19.43 -24.17
C GLY A 139 20.61 -19.83 -22.82
N MET A 140 21.02 -19.17 -21.73
CA MET A 140 20.53 -19.49 -20.40
C MET A 140 19.04 -19.17 -20.28
N GLN A 141 18.29 -20.11 -19.71
CA GLN A 141 16.86 -19.98 -19.46
C GLN A 141 16.62 -20.07 -17.96
N VAL A 142 15.78 -19.19 -17.43
CA VAL A 142 15.35 -19.22 -16.03
C VAL A 142 13.84 -19.14 -15.99
N GLY A 143 13.21 -20.04 -15.26
CA GLY A 143 11.76 -20.05 -15.06
C GLY A 143 11.44 -20.13 -13.58
N LEU A 144 10.38 -19.44 -13.15
CA LEU A 144 9.83 -19.60 -11.82
C LEU A 144 8.32 -19.37 -11.81
N THR A 145 7.62 -20.14 -10.98
CA THR A 145 6.18 -20.05 -10.77
C THR A 145 5.88 -19.70 -9.32
N LEU A 146 5.18 -18.60 -9.12
CA LEU A 146 4.84 -18.03 -7.82
C LEU A 146 3.34 -18.12 -7.54
N ASN A 147 2.98 -18.43 -6.30
CA ASN A 147 1.61 -18.39 -5.83
C ASN A 147 1.47 -17.42 -4.67
N LEU A 148 0.42 -16.60 -4.70
CA LEU A 148 0.07 -15.69 -3.61
C LEU A 148 -1.22 -16.17 -2.96
N LYS A 149 -1.20 -16.33 -1.64
CA LYS A 149 -2.37 -16.69 -0.84
C LYS A 149 -2.48 -15.83 0.40
N ASN A 150 -3.70 -15.71 0.90
CA ASN A 150 -3.93 -15.12 2.20
C ASN A 150 -3.74 -16.16 3.29
N GLN A 151 -2.95 -15.83 4.30
CA GLN A 151 -2.76 -16.62 5.50
C GLN A 151 -3.02 -15.72 6.72
N GLU A 152 -4.20 -15.88 7.32
CA GLU A 152 -4.62 -15.17 8.54
C GLU A 152 -4.52 -13.63 8.43
N GLY A 153 -4.83 -13.06 7.27
CA GLY A 153 -4.75 -11.62 7.03
C GLY A 153 -3.38 -11.10 6.60
N ARG A 154 -2.43 -12.00 6.32
CA ARG A 154 -1.13 -11.68 5.68
C ARG A 154 -1.09 -12.29 4.27
N LEU A 155 -0.27 -11.72 3.39
CA LEU A 155 0.05 -12.36 2.12
C LEU A 155 1.24 -13.30 2.30
N LYS A 156 1.06 -14.54 1.85
CA LYS A 156 2.12 -15.53 1.74
C LYS A 156 2.43 -15.78 0.27
N LEU A 157 3.69 -15.62 -0.09
CA LEU A 157 4.25 -15.94 -1.40
C LEU A 157 4.91 -17.32 -1.34
N SER A 158 4.55 -18.21 -2.25
CA SER A 158 5.11 -19.56 -2.34
C SER A 158 5.76 -19.77 -3.70
N LEU A 159 7.00 -20.26 -3.70
CA LEU A 159 7.69 -20.74 -4.89
C LEU A 159 7.18 -22.15 -5.21
N LEU A 160 6.36 -22.28 -6.24
CA LEU A 160 5.79 -23.56 -6.65
C LEU A 160 6.79 -24.37 -7.47
N ASP A 161 7.46 -23.69 -8.39
CA ASP A 161 8.44 -24.27 -9.29
C ASP A 161 9.50 -23.24 -9.63
N HIS A 162 10.72 -23.70 -9.91
CA HIS A 162 11.81 -22.89 -10.40
C HIS A 162 12.85 -23.75 -11.08
N GLY A 163 13.54 -23.19 -12.06
CA GLY A 163 14.65 -23.84 -12.73
C GLY A 163 15.54 -22.84 -13.44
N CYS A 164 16.79 -23.26 -13.63
CA CYS A 164 17.74 -22.62 -14.51
C CYS A 164 18.30 -23.70 -15.43
N TYR A 165 18.45 -23.38 -16.70
CA TYR A 165 19.04 -24.26 -17.71
C TYR A 165 20.10 -23.48 -18.49
N VAL A 166 21.29 -24.04 -18.59
CA VAL A 166 22.41 -23.53 -19.39
C VAL A 166 22.38 -24.18 -20.76
N GLY A 167 22.30 -23.36 -21.81
CA GLY A 167 22.21 -23.86 -23.18
C GLY A 167 23.55 -24.32 -23.77
N ASP A 168 24.60 -23.51 -23.60
CA ASP A 168 25.93 -23.74 -24.16
C ASP A 168 27.00 -23.02 -23.34
N LEU A 169 28.21 -23.57 -23.30
CA LEU A 169 29.37 -22.98 -22.62
C LEU A 169 30.52 -22.76 -23.60
N SER A 170 31.09 -21.55 -23.57
CA SER A 170 32.32 -21.24 -24.30
C SER A 170 33.45 -20.98 -23.33
N ILE A 171 34.44 -21.86 -23.30
CA ILE A 171 35.57 -21.81 -22.37
C ILE A 171 36.78 -21.20 -23.10
N LYS A 172 37.47 -20.26 -22.48
CA LYS A 172 38.74 -19.73 -22.98
C LYS A 172 39.80 -19.84 -21.88
N LEU A 173 40.82 -20.64 -22.14
CA LEU A 173 41.95 -20.81 -21.22
C LEU A 173 43.01 -19.73 -21.46
N ASP A 174 43.50 -19.16 -20.36
CA ASP A 174 44.67 -18.28 -20.38
C ASP A 174 45.91 -19.10 -19.97
N GLY A 175 46.69 -19.51 -20.96
CA GLY A 175 47.81 -20.44 -20.78
C GLY A 175 47.37 -21.91 -20.72
N GLY A 176 48.35 -22.82 -20.67
CA GLY A 176 48.11 -24.27 -20.63
C GLY A 176 48.22 -24.97 -21.99
N ALA A 177 48.14 -26.30 -21.98
CA ALA A 177 48.30 -27.13 -23.16
C ALA A 177 46.97 -27.28 -23.93
N ALA A 178 47.02 -27.31 -25.27
CA ALA A 178 45.82 -27.37 -26.12
C ALA A 178 44.88 -28.56 -25.81
N TRP A 179 45.42 -29.69 -25.35
CA TRP A 179 44.64 -30.86 -24.95
C TRP A 179 43.75 -30.62 -23.72
N LEU A 180 44.10 -29.65 -22.86
CA LEU A 180 43.34 -29.31 -21.66
C LEU A 180 42.00 -28.66 -22.02
N TYR A 181 41.93 -27.91 -23.11
CA TYR A 181 40.67 -27.33 -23.59
C TYR A 181 39.65 -28.42 -23.89
N GLN A 182 40.04 -29.41 -24.70
CA GLN A 182 39.16 -30.52 -25.07
C GLN A 182 38.72 -31.29 -23.84
N LEU A 183 39.62 -31.46 -22.85
CA LEU A 183 39.28 -32.10 -21.60
C LEU A 183 38.24 -31.33 -20.77
N LEU A 184 38.36 -30.01 -20.70
CA LEU A 184 37.39 -29.18 -19.97
C LEU A 184 36.01 -29.21 -20.63
N VAL A 185 35.95 -29.19 -21.96
CA VAL A 185 34.71 -29.35 -22.70
C VAL A 185 34.13 -30.75 -22.41
N ASP A 186 34.88 -31.81 -22.69
CA ASP A 186 34.32 -33.18 -22.66
C ASP A 186 33.99 -33.69 -21.25
N ALA A 187 34.74 -33.27 -20.22
CA ALA A 187 34.64 -33.84 -18.87
C ALA A 187 34.08 -32.89 -17.81
N PHE A 188 33.98 -31.59 -18.10
CA PHE A 188 33.59 -30.58 -17.12
C PHE A 188 32.48 -29.64 -17.57
N GLU A 189 32.10 -29.61 -18.86
CA GLU A 189 31.04 -28.72 -19.34
C GLU A 189 29.72 -28.92 -18.57
N GLU A 190 29.25 -30.16 -18.44
CA GLU A 190 28.04 -30.50 -17.68
C GLU A 190 28.16 -30.13 -16.19
N ASN A 191 29.34 -30.36 -15.59
CA ASN A 191 29.59 -30.03 -14.19
C ASN A 191 29.57 -28.50 -13.95
N ILE A 192 30.18 -27.73 -14.86
CA ILE A 192 30.18 -26.25 -14.81
C ILE A 192 28.76 -25.74 -15.02
N ALA A 193 28.04 -26.26 -16.01
CA ALA A 193 26.65 -25.91 -16.29
C ALA A 193 25.76 -26.16 -15.08
N SER A 194 25.79 -27.38 -14.53
CA SER A 194 25.05 -27.76 -13.32
C SER A 194 25.38 -26.87 -12.13
N SER A 195 26.66 -26.54 -11.92
CA SER A 195 27.07 -25.64 -10.83
C SER A 195 26.49 -24.23 -10.99
N VAL A 196 26.42 -23.70 -12.21
CA VAL A 196 25.76 -22.42 -12.51
C VAL A 196 24.26 -22.51 -12.27
N GLU A 197 23.60 -23.54 -12.79
CA GLU A 197 22.16 -23.76 -12.66
C GLU A 197 21.73 -23.86 -11.19
N GLU A 198 22.46 -24.63 -10.38
CA GLU A 198 22.22 -24.77 -8.94
C GLU A 198 22.50 -23.48 -8.19
N GLY A 199 23.60 -22.78 -8.51
CA GLY A 199 23.95 -21.50 -7.87
C GLY A 199 22.90 -20.42 -8.09
N ILE A 200 22.42 -20.28 -9.33
CA ILE A 200 21.35 -19.33 -9.68
C ILE A 200 20.02 -19.74 -9.06
N SER A 201 19.66 -21.03 -9.14
CA SER A 201 18.42 -21.54 -8.53
C SER A 201 18.40 -21.33 -7.01
N GLY A 202 19.54 -21.49 -6.35
CA GLY A 202 19.73 -21.18 -4.94
C GLY A 202 19.47 -19.70 -4.63
N LYS A 203 20.00 -18.78 -5.43
CA LYS A 203 19.77 -17.33 -5.27
C LYS A 203 18.33 -16.92 -5.53
N ILE A 204 17.65 -17.55 -6.49
CA ILE A 204 16.21 -17.35 -6.71
C ILE A 204 15.43 -17.74 -5.45
N LYS A 205 15.71 -18.92 -4.89
CA LYS A 205 15.04 -19.39 -3.66
C LYS A 205 15.27 -18.44 -2.48
N GLU A 206 16.51 -17.97 -2.29
CA GLU A 206 16.84 -16.96 -1.27
C GLU A 206 16.06 -15.65 -1.49
N GLY A 207 16.04 -15.13 -2.72
CA GLY A 207 15.35 -13.90 -3.09
C GLY A 207 13.84 -13.98 -2.86
N ILE A 208 13.20 -15.07 -3.30
CA ILE A 208 11.76 -15.28 -3.08
C ILE A 208 11.44 -15.44 -1.59
N THR A 209 12.32 -16.08 -0.82
CA THR A 209 12.15 -16.17 0.65
C THR A 209 12.21 -14.78 1.29
N LYS A 210 13.11 -13.90 0.86
CA LYS A 210 13.17 -12.51 1.32
C LYS A 210 11.90 -11.74 0.96
N LEU A 211 11.40 -11.90 -0.27
CA LEU A 211 10.17 -11.26 -0.72
C LEU A 211 8.94 -11.76 0.04
N ASP A 212 8.83 -13.06 0.29
CA ASP A 212 7.78 -13.64 1.12
C ASP A 212 7.82 -13.06 2.55
N ASN A 213 9.01 -12.98 3.16
CA ASN A 213 9.18 -12.37 4.47
C ASN A 213 8.73 -10.90 4.50
N PHE A 214 9.07 -10.13 3.46
CA PHE A 214 8.62 -8.74 3.32
C PHE A 214 7.08 -8.64 3.24
N LEU A 215 6.45 -9.43 2.37
CA LEU A 215 4.99 -9.46 2.23
C LEU A 215 4.28 -9.91 3.50
N GLN A 216 4.86 -10.87 4.21
CA GLN A 216 4.36 -11.30 5.51
C GLN A 216 4.59 -10.26 6.59
N ALA A 217 5.63 -9.43 6.52
CA ALA A 217 5.91 -8.38 7.52
C ALA A 217 4.97 -7.16 7.42
N LEU A 218 4.22 -7.02 6.32
CA LEU A 218 3.25 -5.95 6.15
C LEU A 218 2.32 -5.84 7.37
N PRO A 219 2.05 -4.62 7.86
CA PRO A 219 1.23 -4.43 9.04
C PRO A 219 -0.20 -4.90 8.78
N LYS A 220 -0.88 -5.33 9.83
CA LYS A 220 -2.33 -5.64 9.80
C LYS A 220 -3.20 -4.44 10.18
N GLN A 221 -2.57 -3.40 10.71
CA GLN A 221 -3.21 -2.19 11.19
C GLN A 221 -2.31 -0.98 10.99
N ILE A 222 -2.87 0.15 10.60
CA ILE A 222 -2.17 1.44 10.54
C ILE A 222 -2.88 2.40 11.49
N SER A 223 -2.20 2.86 12.53
CA SER A 223 -2.72 3.88 13.44
C SER A 223 -2.79 5.22 12.72
N ILE A 224 -3.96 5.87 12.79
CA ILE A 224 -4.17 7.21 12.24
C ILE A 224 -3.89 8.23 13.34
N ASP A 225 -4.46 7.99 14.52
CA ASP A 225 -4.21 8.75 15.74
C ASP A 225 -4.56 7.88 16.98
N GLU A 226 -4.62 8.52 18.16
CA GLU A 226 -5.02 7.88 19.42
C GLU A 226 -6.46 7.33 19.42
N THR A 227 -7.30 7.77 18.48
CA THR A 227 -8.73 7.43 18.40
C THR A 227 -8.99 6.30 17.42
N ALA A 228 -8.41 6.39 16.23
CA ALA A 228 -8.74 5.53 15.10
C ALA A 228 -7.52 4.83 14.48
N ALA A 229 -7.75 3.61 14.02
CA ALA A 229 -6.78 2.81 13.28
C ALA A 229 -7.45 2.09 12.11
N LEU A 230 -6.76 2.06 10.97
CA LEU A 230 -7.21 1.40 9.75
C LEU A 230 -6.82 -0.08 9.76
N ASN A 231 -7.79 -0.98 9.61
CA ASN A 231 -7.51 -2.41 9.45
C ASN A 231 -7.04 -2.69 8.02
N VAL A 232 -5.77 -2.99 7.85
CA VAL A 232 -5.14 -3.30 6.55
C VAL A 232 -4.87 -4.79 6.36
N SER A 233 -5.49 -5.64 7.17
CA SER A 233 -5.40 -7.10 7.01
C SER A 233 -5.99 -7.53 5.67
N PHE A 234 -5.30 -8.41 4.96
CA PHE A 234 -5.78 -8.97 3.69
C PHE A 234 -7.04 -9.83 3.91
N VAL A 235 -8.00 -9.74 2.98
CA VAL A 235 -9.27 -10.47 3.04
C VAL A 235 -9.46 -11.32 1.78
N GLY A 236 -9.78 -12.60 1.98
CA GLY A 236 -9.84 -13.58 0.89
C GLY A 236 -8.47 -13.83 0.24
N ASN A 237 -8.41 -14.76 -0.72
CA ASN A 237 -7.21 -14.98 -1.51
C ASN A 237 -7.09 -13.97 -2.64
N PRO A 238 -5.85 -13.62 -3.08
CA PRO A 238 -5.63 -12.86 -4.31
C PRO A 238 -6.37 -13.46 -5.50
N VAL A 239 -6.94 -12.60 -6.34
CA VAL A 239 -7.65 -12.98 -7.56
C VAL A 239 -6.71 -12.77 -8.74
N LEU A 240 -6.37 -13.88 -9.38
CA LEU A 240 -5.54 -13.92 -10.58
C LEU A 240 -6.46 -13.92 -11.81
N SER A 241 -6.25 -12.97 -12.72
CA SER A 241 -6.90 -12.95 -14.04
C SER A 241 -5.84 -13.06 -15.14
N ASN A 242 -6.25 -13.15 -16.40
CA ASN A 242 -5.31 -13.14 -17.53
C ASN A 242 -4.52 -11.82 -17.69
N SER A 243 -4.92 -10.76 -16.98
CA SER A 243 -4.42 -9.39 -17.19
C SER A 243 -4.12 -8.60 -15.92
N SER A 244 -4.29 -9.21 -14.74
CA SER A 244 -4.06 -8.55 -13.47
C SER A 244 -4.02 -9.49 -12.28
N VAL A 245 -3.33 -9.06 -11.23
CA VAL A 245 -3.42 -9.62 -9.87
C VAL A 245 -4.18 -8.63 -8.99
N ALA A 246 -5.25 -9.08 -8.34
CA ALA A 246 -6.06 -8.25 -7.46
C ALA A 246 -6.04 -8.76 -6.02
N VAL A 247 -5.80 -7.85 -5.06
CA VAL A 247 -5.84 -8.09 -3.62
C VAL A 247 -6.93 -7.24 -2.98
N ALA A 248 -7.45 -7.67 -1.84
CA ALA A 248 -8.34 -6.86 -1.01
C ALA A 248 -7.85 -6.86 0.43
N ILE A 249 -8.05 -5.73 1.10
CA ILE A 249 -7.84 -5.56 2.54
C ILE A 249 -9.17 -5.16 3.19
N ASN A 250 -9.31 -5.42 4.49
CA ASN A 250 -10.52 -5.07 5.25
C ASN A 250 -10.88 -3.58 5.08
N GLY A 251 -9.90 -2.69 5.25
CA GLY A 251 -10.04 -1.26 4.97
C GLY A 251 -10.97 -0.49 5.92
N LEU A 252 -11.60 -1.13 6.91
CA LEU A 252 -12.47 -0.43 7.86
C LEU A 252 -11.65 0.16 9.01
N PHE A 253 -12.12 1.31 9.51
CA PHE A 253 -11.56 1.96 10.69
C PHE A 253 -12.13 1.31 11.96
N THR A 254 -11.28 1.17 12.96
CA THR A 254 -11.56 0.61 14.30
C THR A 254 -10.98 1.54 15.35
N ARG A 255 -11.36 1.39 16.62
CA ARG A 255 -10.66 2.13 17.69
C ARG A 255 -9.24 1.61 17.82
N THR A 256 -8.29 2.49 18.15
CA THR A 256 -6.86 2.12 18.26
C THR A 256 -6.59 1.01 19.29
N SER A 257 -7.42 0.90 20.33
CA SER A 257 -7.29 -0.12 21.37
C SER A 257 -8.03 -1.44 21.08
N GLU A 258 -8.73 -1.56 19.95
CA GLU A 258 -9.50 -2.77 19.63
C GLU A 258 -8.63 -3.86 19.02
N ILE A 259 -8.80 -5.09 19.52
CA ILE A 259 -8.17 -6.28 18.94
C ILE A 259 -8.88 -6.59 17.62
N LEU A 260 -8.13 -6.59 16.52
CA LEU A 260 -8.65 -6.96 15.21
C LEU A 260 -9.02 -8.45 15.19
N VAL A 261 -10.32 -8.74 15.02
CA VAL A 261 -10.79 -10.10 14.77
C VAL A 261 -10.69 -10.37 13.26
N PRO A 262 -10.06 -11.47 12.82
CA PRO A 262 -10.02 -11.83 11.41
C PRO A 262 -11.44 -12.01 10.88
N GLN A 263 -11.88 -11.12 9.99
CA GLN A 263 -13.15 -11.33 9.27
C GLN A 263 -12.91 -12.33 8.14
N SER A 264 -13.55 -13.49 8.26
CA SER A 264 -13.63 -14.49 7.20
C SER A 264 -14.53 -13.95 6.07
N TYR A 265 -13.97 -13.24 5.11
CA TYR A 265 -14.68 -12.94 3.86
C TYR A 265 -14.83 -14.24 3.05
N LYS A 266 -16.02 -14.85 3.12
CA LYS A 266 -16.35 -16.09 2.40
C LYS A 266 -16.71 -15.88 0.92
N LYS A 267 -16.88 -14.63 0.47
CA LYS A 267 -17.34 -14.30 -0.87
C LYS A 267 -16.17 -13.71 -1.67
N GLY A 268 -15.84 -14.34 -2.80
CA GLY A 268 -14.85 -13.78 -3.73
C GLY A 268 -15.25 -12.38 -4.16
N TYR A 269 -14.30 -11.43 -4.13
CA TYR A 269 -14.51 -10.07 -4.60
C TYR A 269 -14.30 -10.01 -6.12
N LYS A 270 -15.13 -9.24 -6.82
CA LYS A 270 -14.92 -8.91 -8.24
C LYS A 270 -14.30 -7.52 -8.31
N VAL A 271 -13.08 -7.43 -8.83
CA VAL A 271 -12.38 -6.17 -9.01
C VAL A 271 -12.04 -5.99 -10.48
N SER A 272 -12.32 -4.79 -11.00
CA SER A 272 -11.99 -4.42 -12.38
C SER A 272 -10.65 -3.70 -12.42
N SER A 273 -9.75 -4.14 -13.29
CA SER A 273 -8.46 -3.50 -13.58
C SER A 273 -8.59 -2.23 -14.43
N ALA A 274 -9.77 -1.95 -14.99
CA ALA A 274 -9.95 -0.84 -15.92
C ALA A 274 -9.80 0.54 -15.23
N CYS A 275 -9.00 1.41 -15.85
CA CYS A 275 -8.73 2.78 -15.42
C CYS A 275 -9.24 3.79 -16.46
N GLY A 276 -10.53 3.71 -16.81
CA GLY A 276 -11.11 4.58 -17.85
C GLY A 276 -10.52 4.34 -19.24
N GLY A 277 -10.06 3.12 -19.53
CA GLY A 277 -9.40 2.76 -20.79
C GLY A 277 -7.89 3.04 -20.83
N LEU A 278 -7.31 3.64 -19.80
CA LEU A 278 -5.87 3.94 -19.74
C LEU A 278 -5.07 2.75 -19.17
N PRO A 279 -3.92 2.39 -19.78
CA PRO A 279 -3.06 1.32 -19.28
C PRO A 279 -2.21 1.82 -18.10
N LYS A 280 -2.73 1.66 -16.89
CA LYS A 280 -2.07 2.02 -15.62
C LYS A 280 -1.54 0.78 -14.90
N MET A 281 -0.42 0.91 -14.19
CA MET A 281 0.22 -0.20 -13.49
C MET A 281 -0.59 -0.64 -12.27
N ILE A 282 -1.06 0.32 -11.48
CA ILE A 282 -1.71 0.08 -10.19
C ILE A 282 -3.07 0.76 -10.18
N LYS A 283 -4.07 0.08 -9.60
CA LYS A 283 -5.37 0.66 -9.24
C LYS A 283 -5.71 0.34 -7.80
N VAL A 284 -5.98 1.36 -6.99
CA VAL A 284 -6.51 1.23 -5.63
C VAL A 284 -7.96 1.72 -5.62
N SER A 285 -8.90 0.90 -5.15
CA SER A 285 -10.32 1.27 -5.06
C SER A 285 -10.80 1.21 -3.61
N ILE A 286 -11.44 2.27 -3.14
CA ILE A 286 -11.92 2.45 -1.78
C ILE A 286 -13.44 2.51 -1.80
N HIS A 287 -14.09 1.59 -1.08
CA HIS A 287 -15.55 1.57 -0.94
C HIS A 287 -16.03 2.71 -0.03
N GLU A 288 -17.20 3.30 -0.28
CA GLU A 288 -17.73 4.39 0.55
C GLU A 288 -17.88 4.05 2.04
N ASN A 289 -18.12 2.77 2.35
CA ASN A 289 -18.22 2.28 3.72
C ASN A 289 -16.91 2.41 4.51
N VAL A 290 -15.76 2.50 3.84
CA VAL A 290 -14.48 2.81 4.50
C VAL A 290 -14.57 4.19 5.16
N PHE A 291 -15.05 5.20 4.42
CA PHE A 291 -15.24 6.54 4.97
C PHE A 291 -16.33 6.58 6.05
N LYS A 292 -17.42 5.83 5.87
CA LYS A 292 -18.48 5.71 6.89
C LYS A 292 -17.96 5.08 8.19
N SER A 293 -17.08 4.09 8.11
CA SER A 293 -16.46 3.48 9.29
C SER A 293 -15.58 4.48 10.06
N ALA A 294 -14.79 5.30 9.35
CA ALA A 294 -14.00 6.37 9.98
C ALA A 294 -14.91 7.37 10.71
N SER A 295 -15.95 7.83 10.02
CA SER A 295 -16.96 8.74 10.57
C SER A 295 -17.58 8.19 11.87
N LEU A 296 -17.96 6.91 11.87
CA LEU A 296 -18.54 6.25 13.03
C LEU A 296 -17.57 6.17 14.22
N VAL A 297 -16.29 5.82 13.99
CA VAL A 297 -15.29 5.71 15.05
C VAL A 297 -15.07 7.05 15.75
N TYR A 298 -14.86 8.13 14.99
CA TYR A 298 -14.66 9.46 15.56
C TYR A 298 -15.90 10.02 16.26
N PHE A 299 -17.09 9.74 15.71
CA PHE A 299 -18.36 10.11 16.35
C PHE A 299 -18.53 9.40 17.70
N ASN A 300 -18.36 8.07 17.73
CA ASN A 300 -18.47 7.26 18.94
C ASN A 300 -17.39 7.58 19.98
N ALA A 301 -16.29 8.20 19.58
CA ALA A 301 -15.24 8.68 20.48
C ALA A 301 -15.51 10.09 21.04
N GLY A 302 -16.60 10.76 20.62
CA GLY A 302 -16.90 12.13 21.04
C GLY A 302 -15.91 13.18 20.50
N LYS A 303 -15.14 12.85 19.46
CA LYS A 303 -14.12 13.73 18.88
C LYS A 303 -14.68 14.69 17.82
N MET A 304 -15.94 14.53 17.43
CA MET A 304 -16.62 15.41 16.46
C MET A 304 -17.28 16.62 17.13
N GLN A 305 -16.47 17.44 17.79
CA GLN A 305 -16.90 18.66 18.47
C GLN A 305 -15.90 19.80 18.24
N LEU A 306 -16.40 21.02 18.14
CA LEU A 306 -15.62 22.23 17.91
C LEU A 306 -16.17 23.37 18.78
N ILE A 307 -15.30 23.97 19.56
CA ILE A 307 -15.59 25.20 20.29
C ILE A 307 -15.04 26.38 19.47
N ILE A 308 -15.88 27.38 19.23
CA ILE A 308 -15.53 28.62 18.53
C ILE A 308 -15.71 29.76 19.53
N ASP A 309 -14.59 30.29 20.01
CA ASP A 309 -14.49 31.41 20.94
C ASP A 309 -13.94 32.69 20.26
N GLU A 310 -13.35 32.57 19.07
CA GLU A 310 -12.94 33.69 18.23
C GLU A 310 -13.30 33.47 16.74
N LEU A 311 -13.67 34.54 16.03
CA LEU A 311 -13.91 34.54 14.57
C LEU A 311 -12.93 35.50 13.88
N PRO A 312 -12.21 35.07 12.82
CA PRO A 312 -11.30 35.95 12.08
C PRO A 312 -12.03 37.17 11.52
N ASP A 313 -11.40 38.33 11.66
CA ASP A 313 -11.81 39.61 11.07
C ASP A 313 -13.19 40.14 11.51
N GLN A 314 -13.81 39.54 12.53
CA GLN A 314 -15.18 39.84 12.96
C GLN A 314 -15.35 39.64 14.47
N ALA A 315 -15.63 40.72 15.22
CA ALA A 315 -15.93 40.68 16.66
C ALA A 315 -17.34 40.12 16.97
N LEU A 316 -17.85 39.21 16.14
CA LEU A 316 -19.23 38.71 16.17
C LEU A 316 -19.55 37.82 17.37
N LEU A 317 -18.56 37.42 18.16
CA LEU A 317 -18.76 36.63 19.40
C LEU A 317 -18.91 37.53 20.63
N ASN A 318 -19.66 38.61 20.48
CA ASN A 318 -20.10 39.47 21.57
C ASN A 318 -21.59 39.78 21.39
N THR A 319 -22.34 39.82 22.49
CA THR A 319 -23.79 40.06 22.44
C THR A 319 -24.16 41.44 21.89
N ALA A 320 -23.26 42.43 21.97
CA ALA A 320 -23.43 43.76 21.40
C ALA A 320 -23.62 43.72 19.88
N GLU A 321 -22.85 42.88 19.17
CA GLU A 321 -22.94 42.70 17.73
C GLU A 321 -24.28 42.06 17.30
N TRP A 322 -24.90 41.31 18.21
CA TRP A 322 -26.18 40.64 17.97
C TRP A 322 -27.38 41.51 18.35
N ARG A 323 -27.19 42.75 18.84
CA ARG A 323 -28.28 43.62 19.32
C ARG A 323 -29.43 43.79 18.33
N PHE A 324 -29.14 43.81 17.03
CA PHE A 324 -30.15 43.95 15.97
C PHE A 324 -30.65 42.61 15.40
N ILE A 325 -29.92 41.52 15.64
CA ILE A 325 -30.22 40.16 15.16
C ILE A 325 -31.09 39.43 16.19
N VAL A 326 -30.66 39.47 17.46
CA VAL A 326 -31.31 38.86 18.62
C VAL A 326 -31.37 39.89 19.76
N PRO A 327 -32.30 40.85 19.74
CA PRO A 327 -32.35 41.92 20.74
C PRO A 327 -32.49 41.43 22.19
N GLN A 328 -33.15 40.28 22.40
CA GLN A 328 -33.34 39.70 23.74
C GLN A 328 -32.04 39.12 24.32
N LEU A 329 -31.08 38.73 23.48
CA LEU A 329 -29.75 38.29 23.91
C LEU A 329 -29.03 39.46 24.57
N TYR A 330 -28.91 40.58 23.86
CA TYR A 330 -28.24 41.79 24.35
C TYR A 330 -28.92 42.39 25.58
N LYS A 331 -30.26 42.38 25.64
CA LYS A 331 -30.99 42.91 26.81
C LYS A 331 -30.70 42.13 28.10
N ARG A 332 -30.49 40.82 27.99
CA ARG A 332 -30.29 39.95 29.15
C ARG A 332 -28.81 39.84 29.54
N TYR A 333 -27.92 39.90 28.55
CA TYR A 333 -26.48 39.72 28.68
C TYR A 333 -25.73 40.84 27.93
N PRO A 334 -25.75 42.10 28.41
CA PRO A 334 -25.24 43.24 27.65
C PRO A 334 -23.71 43.28 27.58
N ASN A 335 -23.17 43.28 26.36
CA ASN A 335 -21.72 43.32 26.07
C ASN A 335 -20.92 42.09 26.53
N ASP A 336 -21.58 41.00 26.90
CA ASP A 336 -20.91 39.76 27.26
C ASP A 336 -20.30 39.06 26.04
N ASN A 337 -19.19 38.38 26.28
CA ASN A 337 -18.57 37.52 25.27
C ASN A 337 -19.41 36.27 25.04
N MET A 338 -19.27 35.69 23.86
CA MET A 338 -20.00 34.50 23.45
C MET A 338 -19.04 33.38 23.08
N GLN A 339 -19.52 32.15 23.23
CA GLN A 339 -18.85 30.96 22.75
C GLN A 339 -19.86 30.11 22.00
N ILE A 340 -19.48 29.59 20.83
CA ILE A 340 -20.32 28.70 20.04
C ILE A 340 -19.74 27.29 20.16
N ASN A 341 -20.55 26.35 20.67
CA ASN A 341 -20.17 24.95 20.73
C ASN A 341 -20.90 24.17 19.63
N VAL A 342 -20.14 23.54 18.74
CA VAL A 342 -20.64 22.76 17.60
C VAL A 342 -20.34 21.30 17.87
N SER A 343 -21.35 20.45 17.87
CA SER A 343 -21.18 19.00 18.07
C SER A 343 -21.98 18.22 17.04
N ALA A 344 -21.39 17.19 16.44
CA ALA A 344 -22.15 16.28 15.58
C ALA A 344 -23.29 15.61 16.37
N SER A 345 -24.50 15.60 15.82
CA SER A 345 -25.66 14.94 16.44
C SER A 345 -25.84 13.48 15.97
N SER A 346 -25.20 13.13 14.85
CA SER A 346 -25.10 11.78 14.31
C SER A 346 -23.80 11.61 13.50
N PRO A 347 -23.35 10.38 13.20
CA PRO A 347 -22.20 10.17 12.33
C PRO A 347 -22.45 10.77 10.94
N PRO A 348 -21.53 11.59 10.40
CA PRO A 348 -21.55 12.04 9.01
C PRO A 348 -21.86 10.92 8.02
N VAL A 349 -22.83 11.16 7.13
CA VAL A 349 -23.18 10.24 6.04
C VAL A 349 -22.33 10.60 4.82
N ILE A 350 -21.51 9.66 4.38
CA ILE A 350 -20.60 9.84 3.24
C ILE A 350 -21.04 8.92 2.10
N GLN A 351 -21.18 9.46 0.90
CA GLN A 351 -21.64 8.75 -0.30
C GLN A 351 -20.77 9.11 -1.50
N VAL A 352 -20.33 8.11 -2.25
CA VAL A 352 -19.56 8.37 -3.47
C VAL A 352 -20.53 8.56 -4.64
N SER A 353 -20.42 9.66 -5.38
CA SER A 353 -21.19 9.88 -6.61
C SER A 353 -20.34 9.51 -7.85
N TYR A 354 -20.84 9.80 -9.05
CA TYR A 354 -20.07 9.67 -10.29
C TYR A 354 -19.14 10.86 -10.56
N GLN A 355 -19.16 11.91 -9.72
CA GLN A 355 -18.40 13.15 -9.94
C GLN A 355 -17.61 13.60 -8.72
N ASP A 356 -18.05 13.24 -7.51
CA ASP A 356 -17.49 13.68 -6.25
C ASP A 356 -17.84 12.71 -5.10
N ILE A 357 -17.45 13.09 -3.88
CA ILE A 357 -17.91 12.44 -2.64
C ILE A 357 -18.86 13.40 -1.93
N GLY A 358 -20.13 13.02 -1.79
CA GLY A 358 -21.11 13.75 -0.99
C GLY A 358 -20.93 13.46 0.50
N ALA A 359 -21.06 14.50 1.33
CA ALA A 359 -21.09 14.39 2.78
C ALA A 359 -22.28 15.17 3.35
N THR A 360 -23.09 14.50 4.17
CA THR A 360 -24.19 15.12 4.91
C THR A 360 -23.91 15.01 6.40
N VAL A 361 -23.90 16.15 7.09
CA VAL A 361 -23.58 16.24 8.51
C VAL A 361 -24.70 16.97 9.23
N SER A 362 -25.23 16.36 10.28
CA SER A 362 -26.15 17.01 11.22
C SER A 362 -25.36 17.42 12.47
N VAL A 363 -25.40 18.70 12.81
CA VAL A 363 -24.70 19.25 13.98
C VAL A 363 -25.64 20.06 14.86
N ASP A 364 -25.37 20.03 16.15
CA ASP A 364 -25.98 20.89 17.15
C ASP A 364 -25.05 22.07 17.40
N VAL A 365 -25.57 23.28 17.20
CA VAL A 365 -24.86 24.54 17.42
C VAL A 365 -25.47 25.21 18.64
N THR A 366 -24.77 25.11 19.76
CA THR A 366 -25.16 25.72 21.02
C THR A 366 -24.49 27.08 21.16
N ILE A 367 -25.30 28.12 21.34
CA ILE A 367 -24.86 29.49 21.59
C ILE A 367 -24.75 29.65 23.11
N ASN A 368 -23.56 29.98 23.58
CA ASN A 368 -23.27 30.25 24.98
C ASN A 368 -22.89 31.72 25.20
N VAL A 369 -23.23 32.24 26.37
CA VAL A 369 -22.75 33.52 26.88
C VAL A 369 -21.75 33.26 28.00
N LEU A 370 -20.68 34.04 28.03
CA LEU A 370 -19.66 34.01 29.07
C LEU A 370 -19.92 35.16 30.05
N GLU A 371 -20.64 34.88 31.13
CA GLU A 371 -21.03 35.88 32.14
C GLU A 371 -20.37 35.53 33.49
N SER A 372 -19.62 36.46 34.08
CA SER A 372 -18.98 36.30 35.40
C SER A 372 -18.15 35.02 35.59
N GLY A 373 -17.54 34.51 34.52
CA GLY A 373 -16.73 33.28 34.54
C GLY A 373 -17.53 31.98 34.33
N GLU A 374 -18.86 32.06 34.19
CA GLU A 374 -19.72 30.93 33.86
C GLU A 374 -20.05 30.87 32.37
N THR A 375 -20.17 29.66 31.83
CA THR A 375 -20.63 29.43 30.45
C THR A 375 -22.11 29.06 30.45
N ILE A 376 -22.96 30.00 30.01
CA ILE A 376 -24.41 29.87 30.09
C ILE A 376 -24.98 29.54 28.70
N PRO A 377 -25.55 28.34 28.47
CA PRO A 377 -26.18 27.99 27.20
C PRO A 377 -27.54 28.69 27.05
N VAL A 378 -27.66 29.54 26.02
CA VAL A 378 -28.80 30.43 25.81
C VAL A 378 -29.71 30.02 24.65
N ALA A 379 -29.18 29.35 23.63
CA ALA A 379 -29.97 28.77 22.54
C ALA A 379 -29.23 27.60 21.88
N CYS A 380 -29.98 26.70 21.24
CA CYS A 380 -29.41 25.62 20.43
C CYS A 380 -30.14 25.54 19.09
N LEU A 381 -29.34 25.48 18.03
CA LEU A 381 -29.78 25.27 16.67
C LEU A 381 -29.37 23.86 16.24
N SER A 382 -30.21 23.21 15.47
CA SER A 382 -29.79 22.07 14.67
C SER A 382 -29.46 22.57 13.28
N VAL A 383 -28.33 22.14 12.73
CA VAL A 383 -27.84 22.55 11.41
C VAL A 383 -27.52 21.31 10.61
N ASP A 384 -28.19 21.16 9.48
CA ASP A 384 -27.89 20.11 8.50
C ASP A 384 -27.04 20.73 7.39
N VAL A 385 -25.83 20.20 7.20
CA VAL A 385 -24.85 20.67 6.23
C VAL A 385 -24.68 19.63 5.14
N SER A 386 -24.81 20.04 3.88
CA SER A 386 -24.43 19.24 2.72
C SER A 386 -23.16 19.80 2.11
N ALA A 387 -22.18 18.95 1.91
CA ALA A 387 -20.91 19.29 1.29
C ALA A 387 -20.54 18.26 0.22
N SER A 388 -19.69 18.67 -0.73
CA SER A 388 -19.01 17.74 -1.61
C SER A 388 -17.50 17.82 -1.44
N CYS A 389 -16.83 16.70 -1.61
CA CYS A 389 -15.40 16.56 -1.51
C CYS A 389 -14.85 16.02 -2.83
N SER A 390 -13.86 16.71 -3.38
CA SER A 390 -13.05 16.23 -4.49
C SER A 390 -11.71 15.74 -3.95
N VAL A 391 -11.25 14.60 -4.45
CA VAL A 391 -9.95 14.01 -4.15
C VAL A 391 -8.95 14.35 -5.24
N GLU A 392 -7.72 14.66 -4.82
CA GLU A 392 -6.58 14.95 -5.67
C GLU A 392 -5.34 14.19 -5.18
N ILE A 393 -4.39 13.91 -6.07
CA ILE A 393 -3.12 13.26 -5.74
C ILE A 393 -2.02 14.30 -5.88
N LEU A 394 -1.34 14.60 -4.78
CA LEU A 394 -0.28 15.59 -4.70
C LEU A 394 1.03 14.87 -4.33
N GLY A 395 1.89 14.63 -5.33
CA GLY A 395 3.04 13.75 -5.17
C GLY A 395 2.60 12.34 -4.77
N ASN A 396 3.07 11.86 -3.62
CA ASN A 396 2.69 10.57 -3.04
C ASN A 396 1.54 10.66 -2.02
N ASN A 397 0.90 11.82 -1.87
CA ASN A 397 -0.18 12.01 -0.90
C ASN A 397 -1.55 12.02 -1.58
N ILE A 398 -2.53 11.39 -0.93
CA ILE A 398 -3.94 11.60 -1.25
C ILE A 398 -4.44 12.80 -0.47
N ALA A 399 -4.89 13.83 -1.18
CA ALA A 399 -5.41 15.06 -0.62
C ALA A 399 -6.88 15.26 -1.02
N GLY A 400 -7.57 16.11 -0.27
CA GLY A 400 -8.98 16.39 -0.49
C GLY A 400 -9.28 17.88 -0.46
N ARG A 401 -10.38 18.25 -1.11
CA ARG A 401 -10.95 19.59 -1.03
C ARG A 401 -12.44 19.49 -0.84
N ILE A 402 -12.93 20.06 0.25
CA ILE A 402 -14.34 20.14 0.61
C ILE A 402 -14.95 21.47 0.18
N ARG A 403 -16.17 21.41 -0.36
CA ARG A 403 -17.00 22.54 -0.78
C ARG A 403 -18.38 22.42 -0.14
N LEU A 404 -18.87 23.51 0.42
CA LEU A 404 -20.24 23.60 0.92
C LEU A 404 -21.21 23.65 -0.27
N GLN A 405 -22.22 22.78 -0.26
CA GLN A 405 -23.30 22.77 -1.24
C GLN A 405 -24.48 23.59 -0.72
N ASN A 406 -25.01 23.20 0.42
CA ASN A 406 -26.07 23.93 1.11
C ASN A 406 -26.01 23.66 2.62
N PHE A 407 -26.79 24.43 3.37
CA PHE A 407 -27.09 24.10 4.75
C PHE A 407 -28.51 24.57 5.08
N SER A 408 -29.11 23.91 6.06
CA SER A 408 -30.37 24.34 6.66
C SER A 408 -30.19 24.42 8.17
N ALA A 409 -30.95 25.31 8.82
CA ALA A 409 -30.88 25.50 10.25
C ALA A 409 -32.28 25.59 10.83
N TYR A 410 -32.49 25.00 12.00
CA TYR A 410 -33.75 25.07 12.74
C TYR A 410 -33.49 25.23 14.23
N LEU A 411 -34.41 25.93 14.92
CA LEU A 411 -34.30 26.15 16.35
C LEU A 411 -34.70 24.87 17.10
N LYS A 412 -33.79 24.31 17.90
CA LYS A 412 -34.13 23.24 18.85
C LYS A 412 -34.77 23.82 20.11
N TRP A 413 -34.10 24.79 20.73
CA TRP A 413 -34.60 25.48 21.91
C TRP A 413 -33.93 26.85 22.08
N SER A 414 -34.55 27.74 22.87
CA SER A 414 -34.02 29.07 23.20
C SER A 414 -34.54 29.57 24.54
N LYS A 415 -33.64 30.07 25.39
CA LYS A 415 -33.94 30.76 26.67
C LYS A 415 -34.02 32.29 26.51
N ILE A 416 -33.74 32.78 25.31
CA ILE A 416 -33.74 34.21 24.91
C ILE A 416 -34.90 34.52 23.97
N GLY A 417 -35.95 33.70 23.99
CA GLY A 417 -37.17 33.87 23.20
C GLY A 417 -37.05 33.37 21.76
N LYS A 418 -38.02 33.73 20.91
CA LYS A 418 -38.07 33.28 19.51
C LYS A 418 -36.92 33.89 18.71
N LEU A 419 -36.15 33.03 18.02
CA LEU A 419 -35.08 33.45 17.14
C LEU A 419 -35.54 33.51 15.69
N ARG A 420 -35.16 34.58 14.99
CA ARG A 420 -35.40 34.73 13.55
C ARG A 420 -34.28 34.01 12.80
N ILE A 421 -34.51 32.75 12.46
CA ILE A 421 -33.47 31.86 11.92
C ILE A 421 -32.83 32.41 10.63
N HIS A 422 -33.60 33.07 9.76
CA HIS A 422 -33.05 33.70 8.54
C HIS A 422 -31.98 34.77 8.82
N LEU A 423 -32.05 35.48 9.96
CA LEU A 423 -31.01 36.46 10.33
C LEU A 423 -29.75 35.75 10.82
N ILE A 424 -29.91 34.65 11.55
CA ILE A 424 -28.79 33.85 12.08
C ILE A 424 -28.13 33.02 10.96
N GLN A 425 -28.87 32.62 9.92
CA GLN A 425 -28.33 31.90 8.76
C GLN A 425 -27.16 32.64 8.11
N SER A 426 -27.17 33.98 8.06
CA SER A 426 -26.05 34.76 7.51
C SER A 426 -24.78 34.58 8.34
N LEU A 427 -24.92 34.50 9.67
CA LEU A 427 -23.80 34.27 10.59
C LEU A 427 -23.26 32.84 10.48
N ILE A 428 -24.15 31.84 10.40
CA ILE A 428 -23.77 30.44 10.18
C ILE A 428 -23.02 30.29 8.86
N SER A 429 -23.53 30.92 7.79
CA SER A 429 -22.90 30.94 6.47
C SER A 429 -21.50 31.56 6.52
N SER A 430 -21.33 32.68 7.25
CA SER A 430 -20.02 33.31 7.48
C SER A 430 -19.07 32.34 8.18
N ALA A 431 -19.45 31.81 9.34
CA ALA A 431 -18.63 30.89 10.12
C ALA A 431 -18.22 29.63 9.34
N LEU A 432 -19.15 29.05 8.56
CA LEU A 432 -18.84 27.91 7.68
C LEU A 432 -17.80 28.28 6.63
N LYS A 433 -17.93 29.45 5.98
CA LYS A 433 -17.06 29.87 4.88
C LYS A 433 -15.69 30.40 5.30
N THR A 434 -15.59 31.07 6.46
CA THR A 434 -14.36 31.74 6.90
C THR A 434 -13.56 30.95 7.94
N VAL A 435 -14.20 30.04 8.68
CA VAL A 435 -13.55 29.27 9.75
C VAL A 435 -13.56 27.78 9.47
N VAL A 436 -14.74 27.18 9.36
CA VAL A 436 -14.88 25.71 9.31
C VAL A 436 -14.31 25.13 8.02
N LEU A 437 -14.75 25.60 6.85
CA LEU A 437 -14.27 25.09 5.57
C LEU A 437 -12.78 25.37 5.33
N PRO A 438 -12.22 26.56 5.64
CA PRO A 438 -10.78 26.79 5.53
C PRO A 438 -9.96 25.88 6.44
N TYR A 439 -10.40 25.65 7.69
CA TYR A 439 -9.75 24.72 8.61
C TYR A 439 -9.75 23.29 8.03
N LEU A 440 -10.91 22.77 7.61
CA LEU A 440 -11.04 21.43 7.05
C LEU A 440 -10.21 21.27 5.76
N ASN A 441 -10.25 22.25 4.86
CA ASN A 441 -9.45 22.21 3.63
C ASN A 441 -7.94 22.26 3.90
N ARG A 442 -7.49 22.94 4.96
CA ARG A 442 -6.07 22.92 5.38
C ARG A 442 -5.66 21.52 5.83
N GLN A 443 -6.50 20.85 6.61
CA GLN A 443 -6.25 19.47 7.05
C GLN A 443 -6.26 18.49 5.87
N LEU A 444 -7.29 18.56 5.02
CA LEU A 444 -7.42 17.68 3.86
C LEU A 444 -6.34 17.90 2.79
N LYS A 445 -5.81 19.12 2.65
CA LYS A 445 -4.69 19.43 1.74
C LYS A 445 -3.37 18.82 2.21
N SER A 446 -3.15 18.71 3.52
CA SER A 446 -1.97 18.02 4.07
C SER A 446 -1.96 16.55 3.63
N GLY A 447 -3.16 15.96 3.52
CA GLY A 447 -3.39 14.65 2.95
C GLY A 447 -2.84 13.51 3.80
N TYR A 448 -2.94 12.30 3.28
CA TYR A 448 -2.29 11.11 3.85
C TYR A 448 -1.33 10.51 2.83
N PRO A 449 -0.12 10.06 3.24
CA PRO A 449 0.78 9.38 2.33
C PRO A 449 0.16 8.08 1.86
N LEU A 450 0.20 7.84 0.55
CA LEU A 450 -0.12 6.54 -0.01
C LEU A 450 1.01 5.56 0.36
N PRO A 451 0.71 4.26 0.57
CA PRO A 451 1.74 3.27 0.84
C PRO A 451 2.66 3.15 -0.38
N THR A 452 3.89 3.63 -0.23
CA THR A 452 4.97 3.49 -1.20
C THR A 452 5.87 2.32 -0.81
N ILE A 453 6.47 1.67 -1.80
CA ILE A 453 7.62 0.79 -1.57
C ILE A 453 8.85 1.70 -1.60
N ASP A 454 9.83 1.47 -0.73
CA ASP A 454 11.06 2.27 -0.66
C ASP A 454 11.61 2.55 -2.07
N ASP A 455 11.94 3.82 -2.33
CA ASP A 455 12.41 4.36 -3.62
C ASP A 455 11.40 4.36 -4.79
N TYR A 456 10.12 4.01 -4.58
CA TYR A 456 9.09 4.05 -5.63
C TYR A 456 7.87 4.90 -5.28
N GLY A 457 7.48 5.78 -6.20
CA GLY A 457 6.39 6.72 -6.07
C GLY A 457 5.29 6.51 -7.11
N PHE A 458 4.21 7.25 -6.93
CA PHE A 458 3.08 7.26 -7.86
C PHE A 458 3.27 8.34 -8.93
N GLN A 459 3.08 7.99 -10.20
CA GLN A 459 3.23 8.90 -11.33
C GLN A 459 2.01 8.84 -12.26
N ASN A 460 1.70 9.97 -12.90
CA ASN A 460 0.62 10.09 -13.88
C ASN A 460 -0.73 9.59 -13.32
N SER A 461 -0.98 9.89 -12.05
CA SER A 461 -2.13 9.37 -11.32
C SER A 461 -3.43 10.04 -11.76
N ILE A 462 -4.52 9.27 -11.79
CA ILE A 462 -5.88 9.75 -12.06
C ILE A 462 -6.83 9.24 -11.00
N VAL A 463 -7.84 10.04 -10.69
CA VAL A 463 -8.93 9.68 -9.78
C VAL A 463 -10.18 9.39 -10.60
N LEU A 464 -10.84 8.27 -10.32
CA LEU A 464 -12.08 7.85 -10.95
C LEU A 464 -13.18 7.72 -9.89
N TYR A 465 -14.34 8.31 -10.17
CA TYR A 465 -15.53 8.22 -9.34
C TYR A 465 -16.51 7.24 -9.98
N ASN A 466 -16.85 6.17 -9.27
CA ASN A 466 -17.78 5.16 -9.75
C ASN A 466 -18.54 4.55 -8.57
N TYR A 467 -19.76 5.02 -8.31
CA TYR A 467 -20.56 4.57 -7.18
C TYR A 467 -20.57 3.03 -7.03
N PRO A 468 -20.31 2.47 -5.83
CA PRO A 468 -19.98 3.12 -4.54
C PRO A 468 -18.46 3.29 -4.24
N TRP A 469 -17.64 3.39 -5.28
CA TRP A 469 -16.18 3.36 -5.22
C TRP A 469 -15.53 4.66 -5.68
N ILE A 470 -14.47 5.07 -4.98
CA ILE A 470 -13.45 5.94 -5.54
C ILE A 470 -12.24 5.10 -5.89
N SER A 471 -11.65 5.31 -7.07
CA SER A 471 -10.45 4.62 -7.49
C SER A 471 -9.32 5.59 -7.83
N VAL A 472 -8.11 5.25 -7.41
CA VAL A 472 -6.87 5.89 -7.84
C VAL A 472 -6.17 4.93 -8.79
N CYS A 473 -5.87 5.38 -10.00
CA CYS A 473 -5.07 4.63 -10.95
C CYS A 473 -3.76 5.36 -11.20
N SER A 474 -2.64 4.64 -11.22
CA SER A 474 -1.31 5.25 -11.30
C SER A 474 -0.29 4.34 -11.97
N ASP A 475 0.78 4.93 -12.48
CA ASP A 475 2.00 4.24 -12.85
C ASP A 475 2.98 4.29 -11.67
N ALA A 476 3.82 3.27 -11.51
CA ALA A 476 4.89 3.30 -10.52
C ALA A 476 6.17 3.81 -11.21
N SER A 477 6.94 4.65 -10.51
CA SER A 477 8.24 5.13 -10.98
C SER A 477 9.23 5.20 -9.83
N PHE A 478 10.51 5.07 -10.12
CA PHE A 478 11.56 5.36 -9.15
C PHE A 478 11.43 6.83 -8.70
N ILE A 479 11.53 7.07 -7.40
CA ILE A 479 11.65 8.41 -6.84
C ILE A 479 13.14 8.74 -7.01
N GLU A 480 13.48 9.57 -8.00
CA GLU A 480 14.78 10.23 -7.99
C GLU A 480 14.81 11.12 -6.74
N GLU A 481 15.30 10.61 -5.62
CA GLU A 481 15.96 11.48 -4.65
C GLU A 481 17.05 12.21 -5.42
N ASP A 482 17.18 13.54 -5.22
CA ASP A 482 18.19 14.40 -5.83
C ASP A 482 19.62 13.87 -5.57
N TYR A 483 20.03 12.83 -6.30
CA TYR A 483 21.37 12.24 -6.28
C TYR A 483 22.42 13.27 -6.75
N TYR A 484 21.97 14.37 -7.36
CA TYR A 484 22.78 15.50 -7.78
C TYR A 484 23.19 16.47 -6.65
N LEU A 485 22.52 16.46 -5.49
CA LEU A 485 22.88 17.38 -4.38
C LEU A 485 23.95 16.81 -3.45
N VAL A 486 24.12 15.49 -3.39
CA VAL A 486 25.15 14.86 -2.55
C VAL A 486 26.54 14.92 -3.21
N GLN A 487 26.65 14.94 -4.55
CA GLN A 487 27.96 15.04 -5.21
C GLN A 487 28.57 16.45 -5.19
N GLN A 488 27.77 17.52 -5.08
CA GLN A 488 28.30 18.89 -5.03
C GLN A 488 28.81 19.32 -3.65
N SER A 489 28.42 18.63 -2.57
CA SER A 489 28.93 18.91 -1.21
C SER A 489 30.27 18.23 -0.91
N THR A 490 30.67 17.22 -1.68
CA THR A 490 31.98 16.55 -1.58
C THR A 490 33.11 17.18 -2.40
N TYR A 491 32.83 18.21 -3.20
CA TYR A 491 33.85 19.01 -3.92
C TYR A 491 34.04 20.42 -3.35
N ALA A 492 33.35 20.75 -2.26
CA ALA A 492 33.55 21.96 -1.48
C ALA A 492 33.89 21.57 -0.03
N SER A 493 35.08 21.02 0.17
CA SER A 493 35.73 20.85 1.48
C SER A 493 37.22 21.07 1.32
#